data_AF-A0A926BBI1-F1
#
_entry.id   AF-A0A926BBI1-F1
#
_cell.length_a   1.000
_cell.length_b   1.000
_cell.length_c   1.000
_cell.angle_alpha   90.00
_cell.angle_beta   90.00
_cell.angle_gamma   90.00
#
_symmetry.space_group_name_H-M   'P 1'
#
loop_
_entity.id
_entity.type
_entity.pdbx_description
1 polymer ?
#
loop_
_entity_poly.entity_id
_entity_poly.type
_entity_poly.pdbx_seq_one_letter_code
_entity_poly.pdbx_strand_id
1 'polypeptide(L)'
;MLPQSLVMDKDHERRFLETLAQGLVSLPFDLKVLLEAVSDSDLEHSVREIAAAAVVHIINPKDSNVDAPARHAEDVVLLRLALAKIVAEGGQDAAAFRERFSENYANVDDELKTFRETLGDLVDWLDGRWGILLKAVYAKKKISQFVDDEEVGTFLYDEGSKFGTNYPISEKTLAGRLKQAQPIVDHLIRKREQDKKKITSSA
;
A
#
# COMPACT_ATOMS: atom_id res chain seq x y z
N MET A 1 25.06 -24.71 -1.51
CA MET A 1 23.90 -24.81 -2.43
C MET A 1 23.36 -23.41 -2.61
N LEU A 2 23.45 -22.84 -3.81
CA LEU A 2 22.76 -21.60 -4.15
C LEU A 2 21.27 -21.92 -4.30
N PRO A 3 20.34 -21.06 -3.85
CA PRO A 3 18.91 -21.30 -4.08
C PRO A 3 18.66 -21.32 -5.58
N GLN A 4 17.85 -22.29 -6.03
CA GLN A 4 17.29 -22.27 -7.38
C GLN A 4 16.67 -20.90 -7.62
N SER A 5 17.08 -20.20 -8.67
CA SER A 5 16.30 -19.07 -9.17
C SER A 5 14.88 -19.59 -9.32
N LEU A 6 13.93 -19.03 -8.59
CA LEU A 6 12.51 -19.23 -8.85
C LEU A 6 12.32 -18.88 -10.32
N VAL A 7 12.24 -19.90 -11.18
CA VAL A 7 11.86 -19.71 -12.58
C VAL A 7 10.38 -19.39 -12.49
N MET A 8 10.09 -18.10 -12.31
CA MET A 8 8.72 -17.62 -12.30
C MET A 8 8.13 -17.93 -13.67
N ASP A 9 6.95 -18.53 -13.64
CA ASP A 9 6.22 -18.76 -14.87
C ASP A 9 5.99 -17.43 -15.61
N LYS A 10 6.26 -17.41 -16.91
CA LYS A 10 6.29 -16.17 -17.69
C LYS A 10 4.93 -15.49 -17.76
N ASP A 11 3.85 -16.27 -17.73
CA ASP A 11 2.50 -15.73 -17.72
C ASP A 11 2.14 -15.14 -16.35
N HIS A 12 2.56 -15.77 -15.25
CA HIS A 12 2.43 -15.18 -13.91
C HIS A 12 3.25 -13.89 -13.75
N GLU A 13 4.51 -13.87 -14.21
CA GLU A 13 5.35 -12.66 -14.16
C GLU A 13 4.72 -11.51 -14.95
N ARG A 14 4.26 -11.80 -16.17
CA ARG A 14 3.61 -10.79 -17.01
C ARG A 14 2.37 -10.22 -16.34
N ARG A 15 1.49 -11.07 -15.80
CA ARG A 15 0.28 -10.63 -15.10
C ARG A 15 0.63 -9.77 -13.89
N PHE A 16 1.60 -10.19 -13.08
CA PHE A 16 2.08 -9.41 -11.95
C PHE A 16 2.60 -8.03 -12.36
N LEU A 17 3.43 -7.96 -13.40
CA LEU A 17 3.99 -6.69 -13.88
C LEU A 17 2.92 -5.77 -14.47
N GLU A 18 1.94 -6.32 -15.19
CA GLU A 18 0.78 -5.58 -15.71
C GLU A 18 -0.07 -5.01 -14.57
N THR A 19 -0.43 -5.84 -13.59
CA THR A 19 -1.19 -5.43 -12.40
C THR A 19 -0.44 -4.38 -11.59
N LEU A 20 0.86 -4.60 -11.33
CA LEU A 20 1.68 -3.63 -10.60
C LEU A 20 1.81 -2.32 -11.38
N ALA A 21 1.96 -2.37 -12.70
CA ALA A 21 2.07 -1.17 -13.52
C ALA A 21 0.79 -0.32 -13.47
N GLN A 22 -0.37 -0.97 -13.55
CA GLN A 22 -1.66 -0.31 -13.39
C GLN A 22 -1.78 0.33 -12.01
N GLY A 23 -1.49 -0.45 -10.95
CA GLY A 23 -1.54 0.05 -9.57
C GLY A 23 -0.58 1.20 -9.29
N LEU A 24 0.61 1.21 -9.88
CA LEU A 24 1.55 2.33 -9.77
C LEU A 24 0.99 3.59 -10.44
N VAL A 25 0.44 3.47 -11.65
CA VAL A 25 -0.14 4.62 -12.35
C VAL A 25 -1.37 5.16 -11.62
N SER A 26 -2.21 4.28 -11.07
CA SER A 26 -3.43 4.66 -10.35
C SER A 26 -3.19 5.05 -8.89
N LEU A 27 -2.00 4.83 -8.33
CA LEU A 27 -1.72 5.01 -6.89
C LEU A 27 -2.23 6.34 -6.31
N PRO A 28 -2.01 7.51 -6.94
CA PRO A 28 -2.57 8.78 -6.44
C PRO A 28 -4.10 8.83 -6.38
N PHE A 29 -4.78 8.20 -7.34
CA PHE A 29 -6.23 8.16 -7.41
C PHE A 29 -6.79 7.18 -6.38
N ASP A 30 -6.17 6.01 -6.27
CA ASP A 30 -6.56 4.99 -5.30
C ASP A 30 -6.30 5.46 -3.86
N LEU A 31 -5.26 6.26 -3.63
CA LEU A 31 -4.98 6.86 -2.32
C LEU A 31 -6.15 7.73 -1.84
N LYS A 32 -6.90 8.37 -2.75
CA LYS A 32 -8.08 9.16 -2.37
C LYS A 32 -9.15 8.31 -1.73
N VAL A 33 -9.32 7.06 -2.15
CA VAL A 33 -10.28 6.14 -1.52
C VAL A 33 -9.93 5.91 -0.05
N LEU A 34 -8.64 5.79 0.27
CA LEU A 34 -8.21 5.69 1.66
C LEU A 34 -8.44 7.01 2.44
N LEU A 35 -8.24 8.17 1.81
CA LEU A 35 -8.55 9.46 2.44
C LEU A 35 -10.05 9.59 2.75
N GLU A 36 -10.92 9.16 1.83
CA GLU A 36 -12.37 9.09 2.06
C GLU A 36 -12.71 8.08 3.16
N ALA A 37 -12.00 6.95 3.25
CA ALA A 37 -12.19 6.01 4.35
C ALA A 37 -11.80 6.61 5.72
N VAL A 38 -10.79 7.48 5.78
CA VAL A 38 -10.41 8.14 7.04
C VAL A 38 -11.51 9.05 7.56
N SER A 39 -12.17 9.81 6.66
CA SER A 39 -13.22 10.77 7.02
C SER A 39 -14.61 10.15 7.18
N ASP A 40 -14.83 8.94 6.68
CA ASP A 40 -16.14 8.29 6.72
C ASP A 40 -16.48 7.81 8.14
N SER A 41 -17.41 8.50 8.81
CA SER A 41 -17.83 8.17 10.17
C SER A 41 -18.66 6.90 10.28
N ASP A 42 -19.17 6.38 9.16
CA ASP A 42 -20.02 5.18 9.14
C ASP A 42 -19.16 3.90 9.13
N LEU A 43 -17.87 4.01 8.80
CA LEU A 43 -16.91 2.93 8.94
C LEU A 43 -16.43 2.76 10.39
N GLU A 44 -16.13 1.52 10.77
CA GLU A 44 -15.50 1.20 12.06
C GLU A 44 -14.21 2.00 12.29
N HIS A 45 -14.05 2.54 13.50
CA HIS A 45 -12.92 3.40 13.86
C HIS A 45 -11.57 2.74 13.56
N SER A 46 -11.45 1.43 13.84
CA SER A 46 -10.23 0.65 13.60
C SER A 46 -9.82 0.59 12.13
N VAL A 47 -10.77 0.49 11.18
CA VAL A 47 -10.42 0.47 9.75
C VAL A 47 -10.11 1.86 9.21
N ARG A 48 -10.69 2.91 9.81
CA ARG A 48 -10.33 4.30 9.52
C ARG A 48 -8.89 4.58 9.94
N GLU A 49 -8.45 4.04 11.08
CA GLU A 49 -7.04 4.10 11.49
C GLU A 49 -6.12 3.30 10.55
N ILE A 50 -6.55 2.14 10.05
CA ILE A 50 -5.80 1.37 9.03
C ILE A 50 -5.63 2.20 7.76
N ALA A 51 -6.70 2.85 7.29
CA ALA A 51 -6.65 3.73 6.13
C ALA A 51 -5.68 4.90 6.36
N ALA A 52 -5.75 5.57 7.52
CA ALA A 52 -4.84 6.65 7.88
C ALA A 52 -3.37 6.17 7.96
N ALA A 53 -3.13 5.00 8.54
CA ALA A 53 -1.79 4.40 8.61
C ALA A 53 -1.21 4.09 7.23
N ALA A 54 -2.03 3.55 6.33
CA ALA A 54 -1.64 3.30 4.94
C ALA A 54 -1.33 4.61 4.20
N VAL A 55 -2.19 5.64 4.33
CA VAL A 55 -1.94 6.95 3.74
C VAL A 55 -0.62 7.53 4.24
N VAL A 56 -0.42 7.59 5.55
CA VAL A 56 0.82 8.09 6.17
C VAL A 56 2.06 7.33 5.68
N HIS A 57 1.96 6.01 5.51
CA HIS A 57 3.06 5.21 4.96
C HIS A 57 3.44 5.67 3.55
N ILE A 58 2.44 5.80 2.68
CA ILE A 58 2.61 6.08 1.25
C ILE A 58 3.15 7.50 1.01
N ILE A 59 2.63 8.50 1.73
CA ILE A 59 3.00 9.91 1.55
C ILE A 59 4.35 10.26 2.20
N ASN A 60 4.91 9.39 3.04
CA ASN A 60 6.16 9.63 3.77
C ASN A 60 7.26 8.63 3.36
N PRO A 61 7.73 8.68 2.10
CA PRO A 61 8.69 7.71 1.60
C PRO A 61 10.04 7.83 2.31
N LYS A 62 10.56 6.70 2.81
CA LYS A 62 11.85 6.64 3.53
C LYS A 62 13.05 6.32 2.64
N ASP A 63 12.80 5.83 1.42
CA ASP A 63 13.81 5.22 0.56
C ASP A 63 14.10 6.05 -0.70
N SER A 64 14.44 7.34 -0.57
CA SER A 64 14.60 8.26 -1.71
C SER A 64 15.68 7.85 -2.73
N ASN A 65 16.61 6.96 -2.36
CA ASN A 65 17.67 6.44 -3.22
C ASN A 65 17.26 5.22 -4.06
N VAL A 66 16.03 4.72 -3.90
CA VAL A 66 15.51 3.56 -4.64
C VAL A 66 14.71 4.03 -5.85
N ASP A 67 14.86 3.30 -6.97
CA ASP A 67 14.12 3.57 -8.20
C ASP A 67 12.60 3.64 -7.94
N ALA A 68 11.93 4.68 -8.44
CA ALA A 68 10.57 5.01 -8.02
C ALA A 68 9.54 3.85 -8.17
N PRO A 69 9.50 3.08 -9.28
CA PRO A 69 8.63 1.91 -9.39
C PRO A 69 8.87 0.85 -8.31
N ALA A 70 10.13 0.55 -8.00
CA ALA A 70 10.47 -0.41 -6.95
C ALA A 70 10.08 0.11 -5.57
N ARG A 71 10.34 1.39 -5.32
CA ARG A 71 9.99 2.07 -4.06
C ARG A 71 8.48 2.06 -3.80
N HIS A 72 7.68 2.34 -4.83
CA HIS A 72 6.22 2.43 -4.72
C HIS A 72 5.50 1.09 -4.90
N ALA A 73 6.20 -0.01 -5.21
CA ALA A 73 5.56 -1.30 -5.33
C ALA A 73 4.98 -1.81 -4.00
N GLU A 74 5.67 -1.53 -2.90
CA GLU A 74 5.14 -1.78 -1.54
C GLU A 74 3.85 -1.01 -1.29
N ASP A 75 3.81 0.27 -1.69
CA ASP A 75 2.68 1.17 -1.49
C ASP A 75 1.42 0.66 -2.20
N VAL A 76 1.57 0.16 -3.42
CA VAL A 76 0.47 -0.43 -4.20
C VAL A 76 -0.11 -1.65 -3.48
N VAL A 77 0.75 -2.57 -3.05
CA VAL A 77 0.29 -3.79 -2.35
C VAL A 77 -0.35 -3.43 -1.00
N LEU A 78 0.26 -2.52 -0.24
CA LEU A 78 -0.24 -2.09 1.06
C LEU A 78 -1.60 -1.39 0.94
N LEU A 79 -1.79 -0.57 -0.10
CA LEU A 79 -3.08 0.07 -0.37
C LEU A 79 -4.16 -0.98 -0.65
N ARG A 80 -3.88 -2.00 -1.47
CA ARG A 80 -4.86 -3.08 -1.72
C ARG A 80 -5.19 -3.88 -0.48
N LEU A 81 -4.20 -4.14 0.38
CA LEU A 81 -4.44 -4.78 1.68
C LEU A 81 -5.34 -3.90 2.57
N ALA A 82 -5.12 -2.58 2.60
CA ALA A 82 -5.97 -1.66 3.36
C ALA A 82 -7.43 -1.66 2.85
N LEU A 83 -7.63 -1.61 1.52
CA LEU A 83 -8.97 -1.70 0.92
C LEU A 83 -9.67 -3.01 1.29
N ALA A 84 -8.97 -4.14 1.18
CA ALA A 84 -9.53 -5.44 1.58
C ALA A 84 -9.92 -5.47 3.07
N LYS A 85 -9.13 -4.85 3.94
CA LYS A 85 -9.46 -4.74 5.37
C LYS A 85 -10.66 -3.86 5.65
N ILE A 86 -10.81 -2.73 4.96
CA ILE A 86 -12.00 -1.86 5.10
C ILE A 86 -13.27 -2.65 4.81
N VAL A 87 -13.29 -3.47 3.76
CA VAL A 87 -14.47 -4.29 3.42
C VAL A 87 -14.70 -5.41 4.42
N ALA A 88 -13.63 -6.06 4.88
CA ALA A 88 -13.72 -7.21 5.77
C ALA A 88 -14.06 -6.83 7.24
N GLU A 89 -13.59 -5.67 7.69
CA GLU A 89 -13.58 -5.28 9.10
C GLU A 89 -14.33 -3.95 9.36
N GLY A 90 -14.86 -3.29 8.33
CA GLY A 90 -15.42 -1.93 8.42
C GLY A 90 -16.85 -1.81 8.94
N GLY A 91 -17.45 -2.90 9.45
CA GLY A 91 -18.78 -2.89 10.04
C GLY A 91 -19.93 -2.97 9.02
N GLN A 92 -21.11 -2.51 9.42
CA GLN A 92 -22.36 -2.67 8.64
C GLN A 92 -22.34 -1.84 7.35
N ASP A 93 -21.69 -0.67 7.35
CA ASP A 93 -21.66 0.25 6.22
C ASP A 93 -20.48 0.02 5.25
N ALA A 94 -19.60 -0.94 5.55
CA ALA A 94 -18.49 -1.30 4.67
C ALA A 94 -18.95 -1.71 3.26
N ALA A 95 -20.13 -2.34 3.14
CA ALA A 95 -20.71 -2.70 1.86
C ALA A 95 -21.14 -1.46 1.05
N ALA A 96 -21.72 -0.46 1.72
CA ALA A 96 -22.10 0.81 1.07
C ALA A 96 -20.86 1.60 0.65
N PHE A 97 -19.82 1.63 1.49
CA PHE A 97 -18.53 2.22 1.15
C PHE A 97 -17.92 1.56 -0.10
N ARG A 98 -17.90 0.21 -0.14
CA ARG A 98 -17.42 -0.56 -1.29
C ARG A 98 -18.18 -0.20 -2.56
N GLU A 99 -19.51 -0.09 -2.48
CA GLU A 99 -20.36 0.22 -3.63
C GLU A 99 -20.08 1.63 -4.18
N ARG A 100 -19.91 2.62 -3.29
CA ARG A 100 -19.54 4.01 -3.67
C ARG A 100 -18.23 4.08 -4.46
N PHE A 101 -17.30 3.18 -4.19
CA PHE A 101 -16.00 3.09 -4.86
C PHE A 101 -15.84 1.80 -5.66
N SER A 102 -16.94 1.30 -6.24
CA SER A 102 -16.99 0.00 -6.93
C SER A 102 -15.91 -0.15 -8.01
N GLU A 103 -15.55 0.92 -8.73
CA GLU A 103 -14.46 0.91 -9.71
C GLU A 103 -13.10 0.59 -9.08
N ASN A 104 -12.77 1.20 -7.93
CA ASN A 104 -11.52 0.94 -7.21
C ASN A 104 -11.52 -0.43 -6.54
N TYR A 105 -12.70 -0.95 -6.18
CA TYR A 105 -12.86 -2.27 -5.55
C TYR A 105 -13.00 -3.43 -6.53
N ALA A 106 -13.27 -3.16 -7.81
CA ALA A 106 -13.64 -4.17 -8.80
C ALA A 106 -12.63 -5.32 -8.90
N ASN A 107 -11.33 -5.01 -8.82
CA ASN A 107 -10.25 -5.96 -9.05
C ASN A 107 -9.42 -6.28 -7.80
N VAL A 108 -9.73 -5.70 -6.63
CA VAL A 108 -8.86 -5.81 -5.43
C VAL A 108 -8.54 -7.27 -5.07
N ASP A 109 -9.52 -8.16 -5.12
CA ASP A 109 -9.33 -9.58 -4.79
C ASP A 109 -8.40 -10.29 -5.80
N ASP A 110 -8.58 -10.03 -7.10
CA ASP A 110 -7.76 -10.62 -8.17
C ASP A 110 -6.33 -10.04 -8.20
N GLU A 111 -6.18 -8.75 -7.90
CA GLU A 111 -4.89 -8.11 -7.77
C GLU A 111 -4.11 -8.65 -6.57
N LEU A 112 -4.75 -8.77 -5.40
CA LEU A 112 -4.13 -9.37 -4.22
C LEU A 112 -3.78 -10.84 -4.45
N LYS A 113 -4.60 -11.59 -5.18
CA LYS A 113 -4.27 -12.95 -5.60
C LYS A 113 -3.01 -12.97 -6.48
N THR A 114 -2.95 -12.11 -7.48
CA THR A 114 -1.78 -11.96 -8.37
C THR A 114 -0.52 -11.59 -7.58
N PHE A 115 -0.63 -10.66 -6.62
CA PHE A 115 0.50 -10.32 -5.76
C PHE A 115 0.95 -11.50 -4.90
N ARG A 116 0.04 -12.29 -4.33
CA ARG A 116 0.40 -13.48 -3.54
C ARG A 116 1.06 -14.56 -4.39
N GLU A 117 0.62 -14.77 -5.62
CA GLU A 117 1.22 -15.74 -6.55
C GLU A 117 2.70 -15.43 -6.86
N THR A 118 3.08 -14.15 -6.91
CA THR A 118 4.46 -13.73 -7.23
C THR A 118 5.30 -13.39 -5.99
N LEU A 119 4.75 -12.64 -5.04
CA LEU A 119 5.47 -12.15 -3.86
C LEU A 119 5.42 -13.12 -2.68
N GLY A 120 4.49 -14.08 -2.68
CA GLY A 120 4.35 -15.10 -1.66
C GLY A 120 4.23 -14.51 -0.25
N ASP A 121 5.09 -14.99 0.65
CA ASP A 121 5.14 -14.62 2.07
C ASP A 121 5.47 -13.13 2.33
N LEU A 122 5.92 -12.40 1.31
CA LEU A 122 6.09 -10.95 1.40
C LEU A 122 4.74 -10.22 1.54
N VAL A 123 3.67 -10.72 0.91
CA VAL A 123 2.33 -10.13 1.08
C VAL A 123 1.85 -10.31 2.51
N ASP A 124 2.02 -11.52 3.07
CA ASP A 124 1.66 -11.81 4.46
C ASP A 124 2.50 -11.00 5.45
N TRP A 125 3.79 -10.80 5.15
CA TRP A 125 4.63 -9.91 5.94
C TRP A 125 4.14 -8.46 5.89
N LEU A 126 3.73 -7.95 4.72
CA LEU A 126 3.15 -6.61 4.61
C LEU A 126 1.84 -6.49 5.39
N ASP A 127 0.95 -7.49 5.28
CA ASP A 127 -0.31 -7.53 6.03
C ASP A 127 -0.08 -7.68 7.54
N GLY A 128 1.03 -8.28 7.96
CA GLY A 128 1.42 -8.34 9.38
C GLY A 128 1.90 -7.00 9.97
N ARG A 129 2.13 -5.96 9.17
CA ARG A 129 2.77 -4.71 9.63
C ARG A 129 1.82 -3.68 10.25
N TRP A 130 0.50 -3.90 10.20
CA TRP A 130 -0.48 -2.93 10.72
C TRP A 130 -0.19 -2.51 12.17
N GLY A 131 0.21 -3.43 13.04
CA GLY A 131 0.54 -3.10 14.44
C GLY A 131 1.72 -2.13 14.60
N ILE A 132 2.65 -2.09 13.65
CA ILE A 132 3.75 -1.11 13.62
C ILE A 132 3.28 0.18 12.93
N LEU A 133 2.55 0.07 11.82
CA LEU A 133 2.06 1.21 11.06
C LEU A 133 1.08 2.08 11.87
N LEU A 134 0.19 1.48 12.65
CA LEU A 134 -0.74 2.16 13.56
C LEU A 134 -0.02 2.96 14.67
N LYS A 135 1.23 2.60 14.99
CA LYS A 135 2.07 3.32 15.97
C LYS A 135 2.89 4.44 15.33
N ALA A 136 2.80 4.63 14.02
CA ALA A 136 3.56 5.65 13.33
C ALA A 136 3.17 7.06 13.81
N VAL A 137 4.13 7.97 13.71
CA VAL A 137 3.94 9.39 13.97
C VAL A 137 4.35 10.15 12.72
N TYR A 138 3.48 11.02 12.25
CA TYR A 138 3.70 11.85 11.08
C TYR A 138 3.38 13.30 11.41
N ALA A 139 4.29 14.22 11.10
CA ALA A 139 4.17 15.63 11.47
C ALA A 139 3.78 15.86 12.96
N LYS A 140 4.37 15.05 13.85
CA LYS A 140 4.11 15.01 15.31
C LYS A 140 2.70 14.55 15.72
N LYS A 141 1.93 13.96 14.81
CA LYS A 141 0.58 13.43 15.03
C LYS A 141 0.60 11.90 14.98
N LYS A 142 -0.12 11.25 15.89
CA LYS A 142 -0.36 9.80 15.90
C LYS A 142 -1.44 9.43 14.88
N ILE A 143 -1.47 8.16 14.47
CA ILE A 143 -2.47 7.67 13.53
C ILE A 143 -3.91 7.96 13.98
N SER A 144 -4.26 7.65 15.23
CA SER A 144 -5.61 7.87 15.78
C SER A 144 -6.07 9.33 15.65
N GLN A 145 -5.15 10.29 15.77
CA GLN A 145 -5.48 11.71 15.68
C GLN A 145 -6.00 12.11 14.30
N PHE A 146 -5.60 11.42 13.23
CA PHE A 146 -6.14 11.69 11.89
C PHE A 146 -7.61 11.26 11.72
N VAL A 147 -8.10 10.42 12.64
CA VAL A 147 -9.48 9.92 12.67
C VAL A 147 -10.32 10.68 13.70
N ASP A 148 -9.72 10.98 14.85
CA ASP A 148 -10.37 11.57 16.03
C ASP A 148 -10.53 13.09 15.96
N ASP A 149 -9.68 13.77 15.17
CA ASP A 149 -9.61 15.23 15.09
C ASP A 149 -9.76 15.68 13.64
N GLU A 150 -10.84 16.42 13.36
CA GLU A 150 -11.20 16.88 12.01
C GLU A 150 -10.14 17.80 11.37
N GLU A 151 -9.50 18.67 12.16
CA GLU A 151 -8.43 19.56 11.65
C GLU A 151 -7.22 18.72 11.25
N VAL A 152 -6.90 17.71 12.06
CA VAL A 152 -5.80 16.79 11.78
C VAL A 152 -6.12 15.89 10.59
N GLY A 153 -7.35 15.40 10.46
CA GLY A 153 -7.84 14.67 9.29
C GLY A 153 -7.77 15.49 8.00
N THR A 154 -8.18 16.76 8.06
CA THR A 154 -8.05 17.71 6.94
C THR A 154 -6.58 17.91 6.53
N PHE A 155 -5.68 18.03 7.50
CA PHE A 155 -4.24 18.09 7.22
C PHE A 155 -3.75 16.84 6.48
N LEU A 156 -4.22 15.64 6.84
CA LEU A 156 -3.83 14.41 6.13
C LEU A 156 -4.34 14.39 4.69
N TYR A 157 -5.58 14.88 4.47
CA TYR A 157 -6.17 15.01 3.14
C TYR A 157 -5.35 15.95 2.24
N ASP A 158 -4.89 17.08 2.78
CA ASP A 158 -4.03 18.02 2.06
C ASP A 158 -2.67 17.41 1.71
N GLU A 159 -2.03 16.69 2.63
CA GLU A 159 -0.75 16.02 2.36
C GLU A 159 -0.90 14.89 1.34
N GLY A 160 -2.00 14.13 1.38
CA GLY A 160 -2.35 13.14 0.35
C GLY A 160 -2.57 13.77 -1.03
N SER A 161 -3.21 14.94 -1.08
CA SER A 161 -3.38 15.70 -2.32
C SER A 161 -2.05 16.22 -2.88
N LYS A 162 -1.14 16.67 -2.01
CA LYS A 162 0.23 17.06 -2.39
C LYS A 162 1.03 15.87 -2.91
N PHE A 163 0.88 14.70 -2.30
CA PHE A 163 1.51 13.47 -2.80
C PHE A 163 1.09 13.20 -4.24
N GLY A 164 -0.21 13.23 -4.55
CA GLY A 164 -0.69 12.97 -5.90
C GLY A 164 -0.18 13.98 -6.93
N THR A 165 -0.04 15.25 -6.55
CA THR A 165 0.53 16.30 -7.40
C THR A 165 2.02 16.08 -7.70
N ASN A 166 2.78 15.57 -6.73
CA ASN A 166 4.23 15.36 -6.85
C ASN A 166 4.60 13.93 -7.24
N TYR A 167 3.61 13.08 -7.53
CA TYR A 167 3.82 11.67 -7.79
C TYR A 167 4.61 11.47 -9.11
N PRO A 168 5.76 10.76 -9.09
CA PRO A 168 6.68 10.76 -10.21
C PRO A 168 6.35 9.72 -11.29
N ILE A 169 5.33 8.87 -11.10
CA ILE A 169 5.01 7.77 -12.00
C ILE A 169 3.73 8.08 -12.80
N SER A 170 3.87 7.94 -14.10
CA SER A 170 2.85 7.94 -15.14
C SER A 170 3.15 6.81 -16.13
N GLU A 171 2.20 6.45 -16.98
CA GLU A 171 2.40 5.44 -18.05
C GLU A 171 3.68 5.71 -18.85
N LYS A 172 3.89 6.97 -19.25
CA LYS A 172 5.07 7.41 -20.01
C LYS A 172 6.38 7.17 -19.26
N THR A 173 6.43 7.50 -17.97
CA THR A 173 7.65 7.34 -17.16
C THR A 173 7.91 5.89 -16.75
N LEU A 174 6.89 5.03 -16.83
CA LEU A 174 6.97 3.61 -16.46
C LEU A 174 7.34 2.73 -17.66
N ALA A 175 7.07 3.20 -18.87
CA ALA A 175 7.38 2.52 -20.12
C ALA A 175 8.83 1.99 -20.15
N GLY A 176 8.97 0.67 -20.27
CA GLY A 176 10.27 0.00 -20.36
C GLY A 176 11.06 -0.11 -19.04
N ARG A 177 10.49 0.25 -17.88
CA ARG A 177 11.15 0.12 -16.57
C ARG A 177 10.72 -1.13 -15.80
N LEU A 178 9.46 -1.53 -15.91
CA LEU A 178 8.95 -2.77 -15.32
C LEU A 178 9.06 -3.94 -16.30
N LYS A 179 10.28 -4.50 -16.41
CA LYS A 179 10.55 -5.62 -17.32
C LYS A 179 10.63 -6.99 -16.62
N GLN A 180 10.92 -6.98 -15.32
CA GLN A 180 11.14 -8.17 -14.51
C GLN A 180 10.65 -7.90 -13.10
N ALA A 181 10.10 -8.91 -12.41
CA ALA A 181 9.65 -8.75 -11.03
C ALA A 181 10.81 -8.78 -10.03
N GLN A 182 11.95 -9.39 -10.38
CA GLN A 182 13.07 -9.62 -9.46
C GLN A 182 13.55 -8.36 -8.73
N PRO A 183 13.70 -7.17 -9.36
CA PRO A 183 14.10 -5.95 -8.65
C PRO A 183 13.10 -5.52 -7.57
N ILE A 184 11.81 -5.78 -7.78
CA ILE A 184 10.73 -5.51 -6.81
C ILE A 184 10.85 -6.47 -5.63
N VAL A 185 10.97 -7.76 -5.93
CA VAL A 185 11.12 -8.82 -4.93
C VAL A 185 12.36 -8.58 -4.07
N ASP A 186 13.50 -8.30 -4.69
CA ASP A 186 14.77 -8.02 -3.99
C ASP A 186 14.65 -6.80 -3.06
N HIS A 187 13.95 -5.75 -3.51
CA HIS A 187 13.71 -4.56 -2.70
C HIS A 187 12.88 -4.89 -1.45
N LEU A 188 11.76 -5.60 -1.62
CA LEU A 188 10.88 -6.00 -0.51
C LEU A 188 11.58 -6.95 0.46
N ILE A 189 12.35 -7.92 -0.03
CA ILE A 189 13.18 -8.81 0.80
C ILE A 189 14.15 -7.98 1.64
N ARG A 190 14.85 -7.00 1.04
CA ARG A 190 15.75 -6.12 1.77
C ARG A 190 15.04 -5.38 2.91
N LYS A 191 13.84 -4.85 2.66
CA LYS A 191 13.06 -4.15 3.69
C LYS A 191 12.62 -5.08 4.82
N ARG A 192 12.15 -6.29 4.49
CA ARG A 192 11.82 -7.32 5.48
C ARG A 192 13.00 -7.66 6.38
N GLU A 193 14.18 -7.86 5.80
CA GLU A 193 15.39 -8.18 6.57
C GLU A 193 15.87 -7.01 7.43
N GLN A 194 15.66 -5.76 6.99
CA GLN A 194 15.93 -4.57 7.83
C GLN A 194 14.97 -4.50 9.02
N ASP A 195 13.68 -4.78 8.81
CA ASP A 195 12.70 -4.77 9.89
C ASP A 195 12.96 -5.88 10.91
N LYS A 196 13.35 -7.09 10.46
CA LYS A 196 13.80 -8.17 11.37
C LYS A 196 14.97 -7.74 12.25
N LYS A 197 16.00 -7.09 11.68
CA LYS A 197 17.18 -6.63 12.42
C LYS A 197 16.84 -5.61 13.52
N LYS A 198 15.90 -4.69 13.25
CA LYS A 198 15.46 -3.71 14.24
C LYS A 198 14.84 -4.39 15.46
N ILE A 199 14.01 -5.42 15.24
CA ILE A 199 13.40 -6.22 16.30
C ILE A 199 14.47 -6.92 17.13
N THR A 200 15.48 -7.53 16.49
CA THR A 200 16.56 -8.24 17.21
C THR A 200 17.53 -7.30 17.94
N SER A 201 17.67 -6.05 17.50
CA SER A 201 18.52 -5.04 18.15
C SER A 201 17.85 -4.29 19.31
N SER A 202 16.54 -4.45 19.48
CA SER A 202 15.74 -3.84 20.54
C SER A 202 15.28 -4.83 21.62
N ALA A 203 15.75 -6.08 21.53
CA ALA A 203 15.60 -7.14 22.52
C ALA A 203 16.94 -7.37 23.24
#